data_AF-A0A840PKI2-F1
#
_entry.id   AF-A0A840PKI2-F1
#
_cell.length_a   1.000
_cell.length_b   1.000
_cell.length_c   1.000
_cell.angle_alpha   90.00
_cell.angle_beta   90.00
_cell.angle_gamma   90.00
#
_symmetry.space_group_name_H-M   'P 1'
#
loop_
_entity.id
_entity.type
_entity.pdbx_description
1 polymer ?
#
loop_
_entity_poly.entity_id
_entity_poly.type
_entity_poly.pdbx_seq_one_letter_code
_entity_poly.pdbx_strand_id
1 'polypeptide(L)'
;MPFAVAGRDYMLDQFVTGRGTHLSLHSAYSATGGNELTGGGYARVAPTYAAASGGSKALAASVAFQVPAGSTVGWVGWWSQASGGIHGGMTPLTGADVTAPPAAYTAAAATDVLTAPGHAFVDGDTVVVFPGAAASLPAGLTAGTVYHVRDVAGATLKLAASQGGAAINLTGDGAGIIMPITVETFASAGVLTVAEPTVGDLLTLV
;
A
#
# COMPACT_ATOMS: atom_id res chain seq x y z
N MET A 1 -11.03 -11.97 -18.46
CA MET A 1 -12.49 -12.03 -18.21
C MET A 1 -12.70 -11.34 -16.88
N PRO A 2 -13.50 -10.26 -16.77
CA PRO A 2 -13.75 -9.65 -15.46
C PRO A 2 -14.62 -10.58 -14.62
N PHE A 3 -14.26 -10.79 -13.35
CA PHE A 3 -15.10 -11.52 -12.41
C PHE A 3 -16.34 -10.69 -12.05
N ALA A 4 -17.49 -11.35 -11.94
CA ALA A 4 -18.69 -10.73 -11.37
C ALA A 4 -18.46 -10.34 -9.91
N VAL A 5 -19.22 -9.35 -9.40
CA VAL A 5 -19.10 -8.84 -8.01
C VAL A 5 -19.16 -9.99 -7.00
N ALA A 6 -20.18 -10.86 -7.11
CA ALA A 6 -20.32 -12.02 -6.22
C ALA A 6 -19.10 -12.97 -6.27
N GLY A 7 -18.44 -13.07 -7.42
CA GLY A 7 -17.20 -13.85 -7.56
C GLY A 7 -16.03 -13.19 -6.82
N ARG A 8 -15.90 -11.87 -6.91
CA ARG A 8 -14.88 -11.11 -6.16
C ARG A 8 -15.14 -11.18 -4.65
N ASP A 9 -16.39 -11.03 -4.22
CA ASP A 9 -16.79 -11.14 -2.81
C ASP A 9 -16.46 -12.54 -2.25
N TYR A 10 -16.78 -13.60 -3.00
CA TYR A 10 -16.41 -14.96 -2.62
C TYR A 10 -14.90 -15.13 -2.51
N MET A 11 -14.12 -14.62 -3.47
CA MET A 11 -12.65 -14.69 -3.43
C MET A 11 -12.08 -13.98 -2.20
N LEU A 12 -12.65 -12.84 -1.81
CA LEU A 12 -12.27 -12.10 -0.61
C LEU A 12 -12.58 -12.88 0.68
N ASP A 13 -13.75 -13.51 0.75
CA ASP A 13 -14.09 -14.38 1.88
C ASP A 13 -13.13 -15.58 1.99
N GLN A 14 -12.76 -16.19 0.86
CA GLN A 14 -11.74 -17.25 0.86
C GLN A 14 -10.36 -16.72 1.28
N PHE A 15 -9.98 -15.52 0.84
CA PHE A 15 -8.70 -14.92 1.18
C PHE A 15 -8.55 -14.74 2.70
N VAL A 16 -9.55 -14.16 3.38
CA VAL A 16 -9.42 -13.89 4.83
C VAL A 16 -9.41 -15.17 5.67
N THR A 17 -9.97 -16.28 5.18
CA THR A 17 -9.91 -17.58 5.87
C THR A 17 -8.59 -18.32 5.63
N GLY A 18 -7.93 -18.14 4.48
CA GLY A 18 -6.73 -18.90 4.11
C GLY A 18 -5.40 -18.13 4.14
N ARG A 19 -5.44 -16.79 4.11
CA ARG A 19 -4.28 -15.90 3.92
C ARG A 19 -4.35 -14.62 4.75
N GLY A 20 -5.54 -14.15 5.11
CA GLY A 20 -5.74 -12.92 5.88
C GLY A 20 -6.23 -13.14 7.30
N THR A 21 -5.86 -14.24 7.96
CA THR A 21 -6.33 -14.51 9.33
C THR A 21 -5.61 -13.66 10.38
N HIS A 22 -4.46 -13.09 10.03
CA HIS A 22 -3.67 -12.19 10.87
C HIS A 22 -3.11 -11.04 10.06
N LEU A 23 -3.05 -9.87 10.67
CA LEU A 23 -2.34 -8.69 10.17
C LEU A 23 -0.96 -8.58 10.83
N SER A 24 -0.01 -7.98 10.11
CA SER A 24 1.36 -7.70 10.55
C SER A 24 1.79 -6.30 10.13
N LEU A 25 2.82 -5.75 10.79
CA LEU A 25 3.45 -4.48 10.44
C LEU A 25 4.84 -4.71 9.86
N HIS A 26 5.18 -3.95 8.82
CA HIS A 26 6.46 -4.06 8.13
C HIS A 26 7.10 -2.68 7.89
N SER A 27 8.44 -2.65 7.93
CA SER A 27 9.22 -1.43 7.70
C SER A 27 9.43 -1.09 6.23
N ALA A 28 9.32 -2.09 5.34
CA ALA A 28 9.47 -1.92 3.90
C ALA A 28 8.69 -2.99 3.14
N TYR A 29 8.42 -2.71 1.86
CA TYR A 29 7.73 -3.65 0.98
C TYR A 29 8.46 -5.00 0.88
N SER A 30 7.68 -6.08 0.79
CA SER A 30 8.17 -7.42 0.47
C SER A 30 7.07 -8.23 -0.22
N ALA A 31 7.40 -8.90 -1.31
CA ALA A 31 6.49 -9.86 -1.94
C ALA A 31 6.35 -11.18 -1.15
N THR A 32 7.21 -11.42 -0.16
CA THR A 32 7.32 -12.69 0.58
C THR A 32 7.14 -12.54 2.08
N GLY A 33 6.81 -11.33 2.56
CA GLY A 33 6.59 -11.06 3.98
C GLY A 33 7.87 -10.77 4.78
N GLY A 34 8.97 -10.42 4.13
CA GLY A 34 10.15 -9.86 4.80
C GLY A 34 9.86 -8.51 5.46
N ASN A 35 10.83 -8.00 6.23
CA ASN A 35 10.75 -6.71 6.93
C ASN A 35 9.65 -6.60 8.00
N GLU A 36 9.10 -7.73 8.46
CA GLU A 36 8.15 -7.74 9.58
C GLU A 36 8.83 -7.26 10.87
N LEU A 37 8.14 -6.44 11.65
CA LEU A 37 8.64 -6.00 12.96
C LEU A 37 8.87 -7.20 13.90
N THR A 38 9.75 -7.03 14.89
CA THR A 38 10.02 -8.04 15.91
C THR A 38 10.36 -7.37 17.25
N GLY A 39 10.19 -8.10 18.36
CA GLY A 39 10.55 -7.65 19.71
C GLY A 39 9.49 -6.76 20.36
N GLY A 40 9.78 -6.21 21.54
CA GLY A 40 8.98 -5.16 22.21
C GLY A 40 7.49 -5.45 22.45
N GLY A 41 7.07 -6.73 22.46
CA GLY A 41 5.67 -7.12 22.57
C GLY A 41 4.89 -7.10 21.25
N TYR A 42 5.54 -6.78 20.13
CA TYR A 42 4.96 -6.92 18.79
C TYR A 42 4.61 -8.38 18.52
N ALA A 43 3.40 -8.58 18.02
CA ALA A 43 2.91 -9.84 17.48
C ALA A 43 1.93 -9.54 16.34
N ARG A 44 1.74 -10.50 15.44
CA ARG A 44 0.64 -10.46 14.48
C ARG A 44 -0.69 -10.50 15.22
N VAL A 45 -1.66 -9.74 14.75
CA VAL A 45 -2.96 -9.61 15.42
C VAL A 45 -4.06 -10.13 14.51
N ALA A 46 -5.00 -10.91 15.06
CA ALA A 46 -6.16 -11.38 14.33
C ALA A 46 -7.15 -10.22 14.14
N PRO A 47 -7.43 -9.79 12.89
CA PRO A 47 -8.46 -8.79 12.61
C PRO A 47 -9.87 -9.40 12.70
N THR A 48 -10.87 -8.52 12.76
CA THR A 48 -12.26 -8.88 12.43
C THR A 48 -12.65 -8.17 11.14
N TYR A 49 -13.36 -8.86 10.26
CA TYR A 49 -13.78 -8.32 8.96
C TYR A 49 -15.30 -8.17 8.87
N ALA A 50 -15.75 -7.15 8.15
CA ALA A 50 -17.13 -7.04 7.70
C ALA A 50 -17.44 -8.09 6.61
N ALA A 51 -18.71 -8.20 6.23
CA ALA A 51 -19.09 -9.01 5.07
C ALA A 51 -18.45 -8.44 3.80
N ALA A 52 -18.00 -9.30 2.88
CA ALA A 52 -17.53 -8.85 1.58
C ALA A 52 -18.71 -8.27 0.77
N SER A 53 -18.49 -7.16 0.08
CA SER A 53 -19.50 -6.53 -0.76
C SER A 53 -18.84 -5.65 -1.81
N GLY A 54 -19.35 -5.65 -3.04
CA GLY A 54 -18.87 -4.74 -4.10
C GLY A 54 -17.48 -5.09 -4.65
N GLY A 55 -16.90 -6.21 -4.25
CA GLY A 55 -15.51 -6.56 -4.54
C GLY A 55 -14.52 -6.00 -3.53
N SER A 56 -14.98 -5.65 -2.33
CA SER A 56 -14.13 -5.24 -1.21
C SER A 56 -14.56 -5.87 0.10
N LYS A 57 -13.67 -5.84 1.09
CA LYS A 57 -13.91 -6.41 2.42
C LYS A 57 -13.17 -5.60 3.49
N ALA A 58 -13.88 -4.66 4.10
CA ALA A 58 -13.40 -3.85 5.19
C ALA A 58 -13.13 -4.64 6.49
N LEU A 59 -12.24 -4.13 7.33
CA LEU A 59 -12.16 -4.41 8.75
C LEU A 59 -13.44 -3.97 9.46
N ALA A 60 -13.96 -4.82 10.34
CA ALA A 60 -15.10 -4.51 11.19
C ALA A 60 -14.73 -3.65 12.41
N ALA A 61 -13.46 -3.66 12.79
CA ALA A 61 -12.90 -2.85 13.88
C ALA A 61 -11.42 -2.58 13.61
N SER A 62 -10.92 -1.48 14.16
CA SER A 62 -9.49 -1.18 14.10
C SER A 62 -8.66 -2.20 14.89
N VAL A 63 -7.42 -2.40 14.44
CA VAL A 63 -6.48 -3.39 14.97
C VAL A 63 -5.29 -2.66 15.58
N ALA A 64 -5.09 -2.85 16.88
CA ALA A 64 -3.99 -2.22 17.62
C ALA A 64 -2.76 -3.14 17.69
N PHE A 65 -1.59 -2.60 17.36
CA PHE A 65 -0.30 -3.28 17.43
C PHE A 65 0.60 -2.60 18.45
N GLN A 66 1.28 -3.39 19.29
CA GLN A 66 2.43 -2.90 20.03
C GLN A 66 3.61 -2.71 19.08
N VAL A 67 4.20 -1.52 19.07
CA VAL A 67 5.31 -1.15 18.21
C VAL A 67 6.55 -0.92 19.08
N PRO A 68 7.66 -1.66 18.85
CA PRO A 68 8.89 -1.48 19.60
C PRO A 68 9.54 -0.13 19.33
N ALA A 69 10.27 0.41 20.32
CA ALA A 69 11.10 1.60 20.14
C ALA A 69 12.12 1.39 19.01
N GLY A 70 12.39 2.44 18.24
CA GLY A 70 13.27 2.42 17.07
C GLY A 70 12.66 1.81 15.81
N SER A 71 11.37 1.45 15.81
CA SER A 71 10.72 0.86 14.64
C SER A 71 10.32 1.92 13.63
N THR A 72 10.38 1.54 12.35
CA THR A 72 9.72 2.26 11.25
C THR A 72 8.64 1.36 10.67
N VAL A 73 7.47 1.91 10.40
CA VAL A 73 6.31 1.18 9.87
C VAL A 73 5.78 1.91 8.64
N GLY A 74 5.64 1.20 7.53
CA GLY A 74 5.02 1.75 6.32
C GLY A 74 4.06 0.79 5.63
N TRP A 75 3.91 -0.43 6.14
CA TRP A 75 3.23 -1.51 5.42
C TRP A 75 2.45 -2.40 6.38
N VAL A 76 1.26 -2.82 5.95
CA VAL A 76 0.42 -3.80 6.64
C VAL A 76 0.39 -5.07 5.81
N GLY A 77 0.81 -6.20 6.40
CA GLY A 77 0.82 -7.51 5.75
C GLY A 77 -0.32 -8.41 6.21
N TRP A 78 -0.68 -9.38 5.36
CA TRP A 78 -1.62 -10.46 5.70
C TRP A 78 -0.89 -11.80 5.83
N TRP A 79 -1.28 -12.57 6.82
CA TRP A 79 -0.75 -13.89 7.10
C TRP A 79 -1.84 -14.91 7.42
N SER A 80 -1.56 -16.16 7.08
CA SER A 80 -2.46 -17.27 7.39
C SER A 80 -2.41 -17.71 8.87
N GLN A 81 -1.44 -17.25 9.66
CA GLN A 81 -1.20 -17.69 11.05
C GLN A 81 -0.50 -16.60 11.88
N ALA A 82 -0.64 -16.68 13.22
CA ALA A 82 -0.03 -15.75 14.19
C ALA A 82 1.50 -15.75 14.18
N SER A 83 2.12 -16.84 13.72
CA SER A 83 3.56 -16.98 13.53
C SER A 83 3.83 -17.95 12.38
N GLY A 84 4.87 -17.70 11.58
CA GLY A 84 5.15 -18.48 10.37
C GLY A 84 4.02 -18.35 9.34
N GLY A 85 3.53 -19.46 8.80
CA GLY A 85 2.43 -19.46 7.85
C GLY A 85 2.78 -18.89 6.48
N ILE A 86 1.74 -18.62 5.68
CA ILE A 86 1.88 -18.17 4.29
C ILE A 86 1.51 -16.69 4.22
N HIS A 87 2.37 -15.90 3.59
CA HIS A 87 2.15 -14.48 3.34
C HIS A 87 1.09 -14.31 2.24
N GLY A 88 0.06 -13.52 2.54
CA GLY A 88 -1.04 -13.21 1.62
C GLY A 88 -0.78 -11.99 0.74
N GLY A 89 0.22 -11.19 1.06
CA GLY A 89 0.51 -9.90 0.45
C GLY A 89 0.56 -8.78 1.51
N MET A 90 0.77 -7.55 1.05
CA MET A 90 0.78 -6.37 1.91
C MET A 90 0.29 -5.14 1.16
N THR A 91 -0.18 -4.16 1.92
CA THR A 91 -0.64 -2.86 1.44
C THR A 91 0.16 -1.75 2.13
N PRO A 92 0.35 -0.59 1.49
CA PRO A 92 0.88 0.59 2.16
C PRO A 92 0.02 0.94 3.37
N LEU A 93 0.65 1.27 4.49
CA LEU A 93 -0.01 1.94 5.59
C LEU A 93 -0.46 3.31 5.09
N THR A 94 -1.71 3.67 5.36
CA THR A 94 -2.24 4.99 5.08
C THR A 94 -2.80 5.57 6.37
N GLY A 95 -2.33 6.77 6.73
CA GLY A 95 -2.86 7.51 7.86
C GLY A 95 -4.29 8.00 7.57
N ALA A 96 -5.02 8.36 8.62
CA ALA A 96 -6.39 8.87 8.50
C ALA A 96 -6.50 10.14 7.63
N ASP A 97 -5.42 10.92 7.54
CA ASP A 97 -5.39 12.18 6.77
C ASP A 97 -5.07 11.99 5.28
N VAL A 98 -4.80 10.75 4.84
CA VAL A 98 -4.51 10.44 3.43
C VAL A 98 -5.81 10.44 2.64
N THR A 99 -5.99 11.44 1.76
CA THR A 99 -7.24 11.61 0.99
C THR A 99 -7.12 11.20 -0.48
N ALA A 100 -5.90 11.00 -0.98
CA ALA A 100 -5.68 10.61 -2.37
C ALA A 100 -5.84 9.09 -2.56
N PRO A 101 -6.84 8.59 -3.30
CA PRO A 101 -6.95 7.17 -3.59
C PRO A 101 -5.81 6.70 -4.50
N PRO A 102 -5.55 5.37 -4.56
CA PRO A 102 -4.76 4.77 -5.61
C PRO A 102 -5.22 5.20 -7.01
N ALA A 103 -4.28 5.49 -7.90
CA ALA A 103 -4.57 5.86 -9.28
C ALA A 103 -3.73 5.05 -10.26
N ALA A 104 -4.34 4.64 -11.38
CA ALA A 104 -3.58 4.09 -12.49
C ALA A 104 -2.85 5.20 -13.25
N TYR A 105 -1.66 4.90 -13.76
CA TYR A 105 -0.88 5.85 -14.54
C TYR A 105 -0.14 5.19 -15.70
N THR A 106 0.18 5.99 -16.71
CA THR A 106 1.20 5.70 -17.73
C THR A 106 2.34 6.70 -17.60
N ALA A 107 3.58 6.29 -17.85
CA ALA A 107 4.72 7.19 -17.80
C ALA A 107 5.50 7.19 -19.12
N ALA A 108 5.98 8.37 -19.50
CA ALA A 108 6.82 8.59 -20.66
C ALA A 108 8.25 8.95 -20.21
N ALA A 109 9.23 8.16 -20.63
CA ALA A 109 10.64 8.37 -20.30
C ALA A 109 11.21 9.66 -20.90
N ALA A 110 10.68 10.09 -22.06
CA ALA A 110 11.14 11.30 -22.73
C ALA A 110 10.93 12.59 -21.92
N THR A 111 10.04 12.59 -20.93
CA THR A 111 9.66 13.79 -20.16
C THR A 111 9.66 13.58 -18.65
N ASP A 112 9.90 12.36 -18.17
CA ASP A 112 9.75 11.93 -16.76
C ASP A 112 8.33 12.12 -16.21
N VAL A 113 7.32 12.19 -17.09
CA VAL A 113 5.94 12.52 -16.69
C VAL A 113 5.15 11.23 -16.49
N LEU A 114 4.50 11.13 -15.33
CA LEU A 114 3.43 10.19 -15.06
C LEU A 114 2.10 10.87 -15.35
N THR A 115 1.28 10.27 -16.20
CA THR A 115 -0.09 10.70 -16.50
C THR A 115 -1.05 9.79 -15.74
N ALA A 116 -1.71 10.34 -14.72
CA ALA A 116 -2.69 9.66 -13.86
C ALA A 116 -4.02 10.45 -13.87
N PRO A 117 -4.91 10.25 -14.86
CA PRO A 117 -6.13 11.02 -14.99
C PRO A 117 -7.01 10.98 -13.72
N GLY A 118 -7.39 12.15 -13.21
CA GLY A 118 -8.28 12.27 -12.05
C GLY A 118 -7.62 11.95 -10.70
N HIS A 119 -6.29 11.89 -10.63
CA HIS A 119 -5.59 11.72 -9.34
C HIS A 119 -5.85 12.90 -8.40
N ALA A 120 -5.77 12.64 -7.09
CA ALA A 120 -5.90 13.67 -6.06
C ALA A 120 -4.56 14.00 -5.35
N PHE A 121 -3.44 13.43 -5.81
CA PHE A 121 -2.11 13.73 -5.27
C PHE A 121 -1.72 15.20 -5.45
N VAL A 122 -1.02 15.72 -4.45
CA VAL A 122 -0.41 17.05 -4.45
C VAL A 122 1.10 16.95 -4.24
N ASP A 123 1.82 18.02 -4.59
CA ASP A 123 3.27 18.10 -4.37
C ASP A 123 3.63 17.88 -2.89
N GLY A 124 4.59 17.00 -2.65
CA GLY A 124 5.02 16.61 -1.31
C GLY A 124 4.38 15.33 -0.77
N ASP A 125 3.30 14.84 -1.40
CA ASP A 125 2.71 13.55 -1.03
C ASP A 125 3.73 12.42 -1.14
N THR A 126 3.67 11.50 -0.19
CA THR A 126 4.52 10.31 -0.16
C THR A 126 3.75 9.14 -0.77
N VAL A 127 4.37 8.49 -1.75
CA VAL A 127 3.71 7.48 -2.57
C VAL A 127 4.62 6.28 -2.82
N VAL A 128 4.02 5.18 -3.23
CA VAL A 128 4.69 4.00 -3.77
C VAL A 128 4.07 3.64 -5.11
N VAL A 129 4.81 2.90 -5.93
CA VAL A 129 4.31 2.43 -7.22
C VAL A 129 4.35 0.92 -7.31
N PHE A 130 3.41 0.36 -8.07
CA PHE A 130 3.32 -1.06 -8.39
C PHE A 130 3.00 -1.25 -9.87
N PRO A 131 3.46 -2.35 -10.50
CA PRO A 131 3.10 -2.65 -11.87
C PRO A 131 1.57 -2.82 -11.99
N GLY A 132 1.00 -2.27 -13.05
CA GLY A 132 -0.38 -2.53 -13.43
C GLY A 132 -0.55 -3.96 -13.95
N ALA A 133 -1.80 -4.41 -14.09
CA ALA A 133 -2.07 -5.72 -14.67
C ALA A 133 -1.46 -5.80 -16.09
N ALA A 134 -0.58 -6.79 -16.30
CA ALA A 134 0.16 -6.99 -17.55
C ALA A 134 1.02 -5.78 -18.01
N ALA A 135 1.46 -4.93 -17.07
CA ALA A 135 2.36 -3.81 -17.33
C ALA A 135 3.69 -3.96 -16.57
N SER A 136 4.74 -3.36 -17.11
CA SER A 136 5.99 -3.12 -16.39
C SER A 136 6.02 -1.71 -15.85
N LEU A 137 6.61 -1.55 -14.65
CA LEU A 137 6.93 -0.22 -14.14
C LEU A 137 7.89 0.50 -15.09
N PRO A 138 7.79 1.84 -15.20
CA PRO A 138 8.78 2.65 -15.91
C PRO A 138 10.18 2.40 -15.36
N ALA A 139 11.18 2.28 -16.25
CA ALA A 139 12.55 2.06 -15.80
C ALA A 139 13.06 3.30 -15.04
N GLY A 140 13.67 3.08 -13.88
CA GLY A 140 14.00 4.12 -12.90
C GLY A 140 13.09 4.12 -11.67
N LEU A 141 11.96 3.40 -11.73
CA LEU A 141 11.09 3.17 -10.58
C LEU A 141 11.14 1.71 -10.12
N THR A 142 11.05 1.51 -8.81
CA THR A 142 11.08 0.19 -8.16
C THR A 142 9.79 0.01 -7.36
N ALA A 143 9.20 -1.18 -7.49
CA ALA A 143 7.95 -1.50 -6.79
C ALA A 143 8.11 -1.38 -5.27
N GLY A 144 7.16 -0.72 -4.61
CA GLY A 144 7.17 -0.55 -3.15
C GLY A 144 8.27 0.38 -2.61
N THR A 145 9.05 1.05 -3.47
CA THR A 145 9.95 2.12 -3.05
C THR A 145 9.15 3.39 -2.80
N VAL A 146 9.48 4.09 -1.72
CA VAL A 146 8.87 5.34 -1.32
C VAL A 146 9.41 6.48 -2.17
N TYR A 147 8.51 7.24 -2.77
CA TYR A 147 8.79 8.41 -3.60
C TYR A 147 7.98 9.62 -3.12
N HIS A 148 8.37 10.80 -3.59
CA HIS A 148 7.68 12.05 -3.30
C HIS A 148 7.10 12.64 -4.59
N VAL A 149 5.81 12.96 -4.56
CA VAL A 149 5.11 13.62 -5.67
C VAL A 149 5.63 15.04 -5.84
N ARG A 150 5.84 15.46 -7.09
CA ARG A 150 6.26 16.82 -7.45
C ARG A 150 5.75 17.21 -8.84
N ASP A 151 5.77 18.51 -9.10
CA ASP A 151 5.42 19.12 -10.39
C ASP A 151 4.01 18.68 -10.86
N VAL A 152 3.05 18.60 -9.94
CA VAL A 152 1.66 18.26 -10.26
C VAL A 152 1.02 19.32 -11.17
N ALA A 153 0.50 18.88 -12.29
CA ALA A 153 -0.23 19.70 -13.26
C ALA A 153 -1.41 18.92 -13.86
N GLY A 154 -2.62 19.18 -13.37
CA GLY A 154 -3.84 18.55 -13.85
C GLY A 154 -3.83 17.03 -13.67
N ALA A 155 -3.72 16.29 -14.78
CA ALA A 155 -3.66 14.82 -14.78
C ALA A 155 -2.22 14.28 -14.72
N THR A 156 -1.22 15.15 -14.55
CA THR A 156 0.19 14.77 -14.65
C THR A 156 0.95 15.11 -13.39
N LEU A 157 1.95 14.28 -13.08
CA LEU A 157 2.86 14.46 -11.96
C LEU A 157 4.23 13.86 -12.28
N LYS A 158 5.24 14.19 -11.49
CA LYS A 158 6.55 13.55 -11.47
C LYS A 158 6.85 13.01 -10.08
N LEU A 159 7.88 12.17 -9.99
CA LEU A 159 8.34 11.59 -8.72
C LEU A 159 9.77 12.00 -8.43
N ALA A 160 10.09 12.17 -7.15
CA ALA A 160 11.43 12.39 -6.63
C ALA A 160 11.80 11.32 -5.59
N ALA A 161 13.10 11.05 -5.44
CA ALA A 161 13.62 10.11 -4.44
C ALA A 161 13.66 10.71 -3.01
N SER A 162 13.59 12.03 -2.88
CA SER A 162 13.54 12.74 -1.61
C SER A 162 12.59 13.93 -1.70
N GLN A 163 12.05 14.36 -0.55
CA GLN A 163 11.15 15.51 -0.49
C GLN A 163 11.85 16.78 -1.00
N GLY A 164 11.27 17.43 -2.01
CA GLY A 164 11.86 18.60 -2.68
C GLY A 164 13.09 18.30 -3.54
N GLY A 165 13.53 17.03 -3.63
CA GLY A 165 14.63 16.59 -4.49
C GLY A 165 14.25 16.55 -5.96
N ALA A 166 15.24 16.42 -6.86
CA ALA A 166 15.04 16.43 -8.32
C ALA A 166 14.06 15.33 -8.80
N ALA A 167 13.39 15.59 -9.92
CA ALA A 167 12.60 14.58 -10.61
C ALA A 167 13.47 13.39 -11.00
N ILE A 168 12.94 12.19 -10.83
CA ILE A 168 13.58 10.94 -11.22
C ILE A 168 13.65 10.90 -12.74
N ASN A 169 14.84 10.62 -13.26
CA ASN A 169 15.07 10.36 -14.67
C ASN A 169 14.56 8.95 -15.03
N LEU A 170 13.51 8.88 -15.83
CA LEU A 170 12.96 7.64 -16.34
C LEU A 170 13.73 7.22 -17.60
N THR A 171 14.13 5.95 -17.68
CA THR A 171 14.91 5.42 -18.81
C THR A 171 14.13 4.48 -19.70
N GLY A 172 12.85 4.27 -19.41
CA GLY A 172 11.94 3.46 -20.20
C GLY A 172 10.49 3.74 -19.83
N ASP A 173 9.62 3.72 -20.82
CA ASP A 173 8.18 3.91 -20.64
C ASP A 173 7.60 2.78 -19.78
N GLY A 174 6.45 3.03 -19.17
CA GLY A 174 5.77 2.00 -18.39
C GLY A 174 4.40 2.44 -17.89
N ALA A 175 3.76 1.57 -17.13
CA ALA A 175 2.47 1.86 -16.51
C ALA A 175 2.37 1.17 -15.15
N GLY A 176 1.55 1.73 -14.28
CA GLY A 176 1.46 1.25 -12.92
C GLY A 176 0.25 1.76 -12.17
N ILE A 177 0.21 1.41 -10.90
CA ILE A 177 -0.67 2.00 -9.90
C ILE A 177 0.23 2.79 -8.96
N ILE A 178 -0.11 4.05 -8.74
CA ILE A 178 0.49 4.89 -7.71
C ILE A 178 -0.45 4.85 -6.49
N MET A 179 0.11 4.62 -5.31
CA MET A 179 -0.64 4.51 -4.06
C MET A 179 -0.01 5.43 -3.02
N PRO A 180 -0.81 6.13 -2.19
CA PRO A 180 -0.25 6.87 -1.07
C PRO A 180 0.36 5.92 -0.03
N ILE A 181 1.31 6.43 0.75
CA ILE A 181 1.87 5.72 1.91
C ILE A 181 2.17 6.72 3.04
N THR A 182 1.92 6.30 4.27
CA THR A 182 2.36 6.97 5.49
C THR A 182 3.44 6.11 6.14
N VAL A 183 4.62 6.70 6.35
CA VAL A 183 5.73 6.05 7.04
C VAL A 183 5.86 6.64 8.43
N GLU A 184 5.60 5.83 9.45
CA GLU A 184 5.66 6.22 10.85
C GLU A 184 6.95 5.73 11.51
N THR A 185 7.60 6.59 12.27
CA THR A 185 8.80 6.22 13.06
C THR A 185 8.51 6.35 14.54
N PHE A 186 8.74 5.28 15.27
CA PHE A 186 8.49 5.17 16.70
C PHE A 186 9.80 5.31 17.45
N ALA A 187 10.16 6.52 17.86
CA ALA A 187 11.38 6.75 18.66
C ALA A 187 11.32 6.04 20.03
N SER A 188 10.12 5.87 20.59
CA SER A 188 9.82 5.09 21.78
C SER A 188 8.80 4.00 21.46
N ALA A 189 8.67 3.01 22.34
CA ALA A 189 7.61 2.02 22.19
C ALA A 189 6.23 2.71 22.21
N GLY A 190 5.30 2.20 21.42
CA GLY A 190 3.98 2.81 21.25
C GLY A 190 2.96 1.83 20.69
N VAL A 191 1.78 2.36 20.36
CA VAL A 191 0.71 1.60 19.73
C VAL A 191 0.39 2.21 18.38
N LEU A 192 0.44 1.40 17.33
CA LEU A 192 -0.11 1.77 16.02
C LEU A 192 -1.50 1.15 15.87
N THR A 193 -2.48 1.95 15.45
CA THR A 193 -3.83 1.48 15.17
C THR A 193 -4.03 1.42 13.66
N VAL A 194 -4.20 0.21 13.12
CA VAL A 194 -4.58 -0.01 11.72
C VAL A 194 -6.10 0.03 11.64
N ALA A 195 -6.63 0.94 10.82
CA ALA A 195 -8.05 1.05 10.54
C ALA A 195 -8.28 1.00 9.02
N GLU A 196 -9.54 1.00 8.61
CA GLU A 196 -9.85 1.22 7.20
C GLU A 196 -9.32 2.57 6.72
N PRO A 197 -8.79 2.63 5.48
CA PRO A 197 -8.41 3.90 4.90
C PRO A 197 -9.65 4.79 4.76
N THR A 198 -9.45 6.10 4.76
CA THR A 198 -10.55 7.05 4.56
C THR A 198 -11.10 7.02 3.13
N VAL A 199 -10.36 6.43 2.18
CA VAL A 199 -10.81 6.19 0.81
C VAL A 199 -10.49 4.76 0.38
N GLY A 200 -11.53 4.01 0.02
CA GLY A 200 -11.46 2.58 -0.33
C GLY A 200 -11.50 1.68 0.90
N ASP A 201 -11.34 0.37 0.67
CA ASP A 201 -11.16 -0.61 1.75
C ASP A 201 -9.74 -1.15 1.72
N LEU A 202 -9.21 -1.52 2.88
CA LEU A 202 -7.87 -2.11 3.06
C LEU A 202 -7.69 -3.37 2.19
N LEU A 203 -8.76 -4.14 1.99
CA LEU A 203 -8.77 -5.31 1.11
C LEU A 203 -9.80 -5.14 0.00
N THR A 204 -9.30 -4.87 -1.21
CA THR A 204 -10.12 -4.65 -2.41
C THR A 204 -9.58 -5.46 -3.58
N LEU A 205 -10.48 -6.09 -4.35
CA LEU A 205 -10.15 -6.67 -5.66
C LEU A 205 -10.62 -5.72 -6.76
N VAL A 206 -9.64 -5.20 -7.52
CA VAL A 206 -9.86 -4.36 -8.70
C VAL A 206 -10.03 -5.23 -9.95
#